data_AF-A0A9Y4NNN2-F1
#
_entry.id   AF-A0A9Y4NNN2-F1
#
_cell.length_a   1.000
_cell.length_b   1.000
_cell.length_c   1.000
_cell.angle_alpha   90.00
_cell.angle_beta   90.00
_cell.angle_gamma   90.00
#
_symmetry.space_group_name_H-M   'P 1'
#
loop_
_entity.id
_entity.type
_entity.pdbx_description
1 polymer ?
#
loop_
_entity_poly.entity_id
_entity_poly.type
_entity_poly.pdbx_seq_one_letter_code
_entity_poly.pdbx_strand_id
1 'polypeptide(L)'
;MCDQTLDYFVGLAELEQRDAACLSWSHAVNSSSRLEEALSGPTHMIEGDVLLRGCNPREPIMAHPPDTDSDLALRQWLLGVRMHSKGIKLDFKSLEAVAPSLVLLDEMLVEPSRPVWVNADILPGPGGQTTPLDPQAFLSAVTTLPTDTVLSLGWTTHWTAGTDNPGYSWDMVRVMHDICGSLKHPVTFPVRGALLAQSFSQLSWLLQQSDRYTLTVWTGQNDELTLQELLPYRKEIDVSRVYYDLPNSLRTELSMISQDNN
;
A
#
# COMPACT_ATOMS: atom_id res chain seq x y z
N MET A 1 8.82 -2.85 15.17
CA MET A 1 9.96 -3.27 14.32
C MET A 1 9.88 -2.50 13.01
N CYS A 2 10.99 -2.31 12.31
CA CYS A 2 10.98 -1.69 10.99
C CYS A 2 10.49 -2.68 9.93
N ASP A 3 10.03 -2.16 8.80
CA ASP A 3 9.64 -2.91 7.63
C ASP A 3 10.82 -3.73 7.07
N GLN A 4 10.58 -5.01 6.74
CA GLN A 4 11.56 -5.97 6.22
C GLN A 4 11.33 -6.33 4.75
N THR A 5 10.41 -5.65 4.06
CA THR A 5 10.04 -5.94 2.67
C THR A 5 11.25 -5.90 1.74
N LEU A 6 12.09 -4.86 1.85
CA LEU A 6 13.30 -4.75 1.05
C LEU A 6 14.32 -5.84 1.41
N ASP A 7 14.47 -6.15 2.70
CA ASP A 7 15.41 -7.18 3.16
C ASP A 7 15.06 -8.56 2.61
N TYR A 8 13.77 -8.87 2.50
CA TYR A 8 13.28 -10.10 1.88
C TYR A 8 13.74 -10.20 0.42
N PHE A 9 13.49 -9.18 -0.42
CA PHE A 9 13.84 -9.25 -1.84
C PHE A 9 15.35 -9.10 -2.11
N VAL A 10 16.08 -8.37 -1.26
CA VAL A 10 17.55 -8.37 -1.29
C VAL A 10 18.09 -9.77 -0.94
N GLY A 11 17.51 -10.43 0.07
CA GLY A 11 17.88 -11.80 0.45
C GLY A 11 17.65 -12.85 -0.65
N LEU A 12 16.68 -12.59 -1.54
CA LEU A 12 16.41 -13.39 -2.73
C LEU A 12 17.27 -13.01 -3.95
N ALA A 13 18.10 -11.97 -3.84
CA ALA A 13 18.85 -11.37 -4.94
C ALA A 13 17.98 -10.82 -6.09
N GLU A 14 16.72 -10.46 -5.79
CA GLU A 14 15.81 -9.78 -6.73
C GLU A 14 16.00 -8.25 -6.70
N LEU A 15 16.54 -7.71 -5.59
CA LEU A 15 16.97 -6.33 -5.46
C LEU A 15 18.47 -6.25 -5.15
N GLU A 16 19.19 -5.35 -5.82
CA GLU A 16 20.63 -5.13 -5.59
C GLU A 16 20.92 -4.35 -4.31
N GLN A 17 19.98 -3.50 -3.89
CA GLN A 17 20.12 -2.61 -2.74
C GLN A 17 18.78 -2.30 -2.07
N ARG A 18 18.82 -1.73 -0.87
CA ARG A 18 17.65 -1.32 -0.08
C ARG A 18 17.06 0.02 -0.58
N ASP A 19 16.71 0.09 -1.87
CA ASP A 19 16.02 1.22 -2.49
C ASP A 19 14.57 0.84 -2.83
N ALA A 20 13.61 1.51 -2.20
CA ALA A 20 12.20 1.23 -2.36
C ALA A 20 11.64 1.61 -3.74
N ALA A 21 12.36 2.43 -4.53
CA ALA A 21 12.00 2.67 -5.94
C ALA A 21 12.33 1.48 -6.85
N CYS A 22 13.26 0.61 -6.46
CA CYS A 22 13.59 -0.59 -7.24
C CYS A 22 12.52 -1.68 -7.10
N LEU A 23 11.77 -1.67 -6.00
CA LEU A 23 10.67 -2.59 -5.75
C LEU A 23 9.47 -2.25 -6.66
N SER A 24 9.00 -3.25 -7.41
CA SER A 24 7.91 -3.11 -8.39
C SER A 24 6.59 -3.68 -7.90
N TRP A 25 5.50 -3.10 -8.38
CA TRP A 25 4.13 -3.39 -7.96
C TRP A 25 3.26 -3.80 -9.13
N SER A 26 2.35 -4.76 -8.90
CA SER A 26 1.20 -5.03 -9.75
C SER A 26 -0.02 -4.55 -8.99
N HIS A 27 -0.57 -3.43 -9.45
CA HIS A 27 -1.71 -2.75 -8.84
C HIS A 27 -3.07 -3.30 -9.32
N ALA A 28 -4.05 -3.33 -8.42
CA ALA A 28 -5.44 -3.73 -8.66
C ALA A 28 -5.55 -5.11 -9.35
N VAL A 29 -4.92 -6.13 -8.76
CA VAL A 29 -4.92 -7.51 -9.27
C VAL A 29 -6.19 -8.23 -8.81
N ASN A 30 -7.31 -7.80 -9.41
CA ASN A 30 -8.67 -8.14 -8.98
C ASN A 30 -9.39 -9.19 -9.85
N SER A 31 -8.69 -9.84 -10.77
CA SER A 31 -9.27 -10.89 -11.62
C SER A 31 -8.30 -12.02 -11.85
N SER A 32 -8.82 -13.19 -12.23
CA SER A 32 -8.01 -14.38 -12.52
C SER A 32 -6.94 -14.11 -13.59
N SER A 33 -7.31 -13.38 -14.65
CA SER A 33 -6.39 -12.99 -15.72
C SER A 33 -5.27 -12.05 -15.24
N ARG A 34 -5.61 -11.06 -14.41
CA ARG A 34 -4.64 -10.12 -13.85
C ARG A 34 -3.70 -10.81 -12.88
N LEU A 35 -4.19 -11.80 -12.12
CA LEU A 35 -3.36 -12.60 -11.25
C LEU A 35 -2.35 -13.43 -12.06
N GLU A 36 -2.78 -14.10 -13.13
CA GLU A 36 -1.88 -14.84 -14.01
C GLU A 36 -0.79 -13.95 -14.61
N GLU A 37 -1.16 -12.75 -15.07
CA GLU A 37 -0.22 -11.73 -15.55
C GLU A 37 0.79 -11.31 -14.46
N ALA A 38 0.32 -11.01 -13.25
CA ALA A 38 1.17 -10.56 -12.15
C ALA A 38 2.14 -11.65 -11.66
N LEU A 39 1.70 -12.91 -11.61
CA LEU A 39 2.52 -14.04 -11.16
C LEU A 39 3.60 -14.40 -12.18
N SER A 40 3.30 -14.30 -13.48
CA SER A 40 4.27 -14.55 -14.56
C SER A 40 5.22 -13.37 -14.80
N GLY A 41 4.87 -12.18 -14.32
CA GLY A 41 5.65 -10.96 -14.48
C GLY A 41 6.82 -10.77 -13.49
N PRO A 42 7.67 -9.76 -13.74
CA PRO A 42 8.83 -9.42 -12.91
C PRO A 42 8.45 -8.59 -11.67
N THR A 43 7.17 -8.54 -11.30
CA THR A 43 6.69 -7.76 -10.17
C THR A 43 7.19 -8.34 -8.84
N HIS A 44 7.47 -7.51 -7.83
CA HIS A 44 7.81 -7.99 -6.49
C HIS A 44 6.58 -8.11 -5.57
N MET A 45 5.77 -7.05 -5.52
CA MET A 45 4.57 -6.96 -4.68
C MET A 45 3.30 -6.98 -5.50
N ILE A 46 2.33 -7.80 -5.11
CA ILE A 46 1.02 -7.88 -5.75
C ILE A 46 -0.01 -7.26 -4.82
N GLU A 47 -0.66 -6.22 -5.29
CA GLU A 47 -1.73 -5.54 -4.58
C GLU A 47 -3.08 -5.98 -5.15
N GLY A 48 -4.05 -6.20 -4.28
CA GLY A 48 -5.42 -6.50 -4.68
C GLY A 48 -6.45 -6.02 -3.67
N ASP A 49 -7.55 -5.52 -4.21
CA ASP A 49 -8.65 -4.95 -3.46
C ASP A 49 -9.57 -6.06 -2.93
N VAL A 50 -9.96 -5.97 -1.67
CA VAL A 50 -10.72 -7.01 -0.98
C VAL A 50 -12.08 -6.48 -0.55
N LEU A 51 -13.12 -7.17 -1.00
CA LEU A 51 -14.51 -6.98 -0.60
C LEU A 51 -15.11 -8.31 -0.13
N LEU A 52 -16.21 -8.22 0.62
CA LEU A 52 -17.03 -9.39 0.95
C LEU A 52 -18.12 -9.52 -0.10
N ARG A 53 -18.20 -10.66 -0.79
CA ARG A 53 -19.21 -10.92 -1.82
C ARG A 53 -20.61 -10.74 -1.23
N GLY A 54 -21.44 -9.93 -1.89
CA GLY A 54 -22.79 -9.60 -1.40
C GLY A 54 -23.81 -10.74 -1.54
N CYS A 55 -23.53 -11.72 -2.40
CA CYS A 55 -24.38 -12.89 -2.66
C CYS A 55 -23.75 -14.18 -2.12
N ASN A 56 -24.52 -15.27 -2.11
CA ASN A 56 -24.01 -16.58 -1.69
C ASN A 56 -23.12 -17.21 -2.78
N PRO A 57 -21.96 -17.79 -2.43
CA PRO A 57 -21.40 -17.85 -1.08
C PRO A 57 -20.83 -16.50 -0.62
N ARG A 58 -21.13 -16.11 0.63
CA ARG A 58 -20.63 -14.86 1.22
C ARG A 58 -19.18 -15.04 1.65
N GLU A 59 -18.24 -14.72 0.75
CA GLU A 59 -16.81 -14.93 0.93
C GLU A 59 -15.97 -13.72 0.47
N PRO A 60 -14.72 -13.55 0.96
CA PRO A 60 -13.85 -12.50 0.46
C PRO A 60 -13.43 -12.72 -0.99
N ILE A 61 -13.53 -11.67 -1.80
CA ILE A 61 -13.24 -11.66 -3.23
C ILE A 61 -12.32 -10.51 -3.59
N MET A 62 -11.62 -10.65 -4.71
CA MET A 62 -10.73 -9.62 -5.22
C MET A 62 -11.53 -8.64 -6.08
N ALA A 63 -11.95 -7.50 -5.54
CA ALA A 63 -12.81 -6.55 -6.24
C ALA A 63 -12.66 -5.13 -5.67
N HIS A 64 -12.79 -4.13 -6.55
CA HIS A 64 -12.82 -2.72 -6.19
C HIS A 64 -14.17 -2.10 -6.61
N PRO A 65 -14.85 -1.30 -5.76
CA PRO A 65 -16.05 -0.59 -6.17
C PRO A 65 -15.86 0.24 -7.46
N PRO A 66 -16.82 0.28 -8.39
CA PRO A 66 -18.21 -0.13 -8.23
C PRO A 66 -18.45 -1.64 -8.42
N ASP A 67 -17.43 -2.42 -8.75
CA ASP A 67 -17.58 -3.87 -8.86
C ASP A 67 -17.83 -4.47 -7.47
N THR A 68 -18.88 -5.27 -7.38
CA THR A 68 -19.31 -5.93 -6.13
C THR A 68 -19.17 -7.44 -6.21
N ASP A 69 -18.64 -7.93 -7.34
CA ASP A 69 -18.34 -9.32 -7.57
C ASP A 69 -17.06 -9.49 -8.41
N SER A 70 -16.46 -10.68 -8.35
CA SER A 70 -15.26 -11.02 -9.11
C SER A 70 -15.22 -12.51 -9.46
N ASP A 71 -14.52 -12.81 -10.54
CA ASP A 71 -14.19 -14.19 -10.95
C ASP A 71 -13.13 -14.84 -10.05
N LEU A 72 -12.59 -14.09 -9.09
CA LEU A 72 -11.48 -14.51 -8.25
C LEU A 72 -11.78 -14.31 -6.76
N ALA A 73 -11.93 -15.42 -6.04
CA ALA A 73 -12.02 -15.40 -4.58
C ALA A 73 -10.63 -15.16 -3.95
N LEU A 74 -10.58 -14.52 -2.78
CA LEU A 74 -9.30 -14.27 -2.08
C LEU A 74 -8.56 -15.57 -1.78
N ARG A 75 -9.28 -16.65 -1.44
CA ARG A 75 -8.66 -17.97 -1.21
C ARG A 75 -7.88 -18.45 -2.43
N GLN A 76 -8.45 -18.30 -3.63
CA GLN A 76 -7.78 -18.67 -4.88
C GLN A 76 -6.61 -17.74 -5.18
N TRP A 77 -6.77 -16.44 -4.91
CA TRP A 77 -5.71 -15.46 -5.05
C TRP A 77 -4.49 -15.78 -4.18
N LEU A 78 -4.72 -16.04 -2.89
CA LEU A 78 -3.67 -16.43 -1.93
C LEU A 78 -3.00 -17.75 -2.33
N LEU A 79 -3.78 -18.72 -2.85
CA LEU A 79 -3.21 -19.99 -3.34
C LEU A 79 -2.26 -19.76 -4.52
N GLY A 80 -2.64 -18.90 -5.46
CA GLY A 80 -1.80 -18.55 -6.60
C GLY A 80 -0.50 -17.88 -6.18
N VAL A 81 -0.58 -16.89 -5.27
CA VAL A 81 0.60 -16.16 -4.78
C VAL A 81 1.51 -17.06 -3.93
N ARG A 82 0.96 -17.94 -3.10
CA ARG A 82 1.73 -18.85 -2.23
C ARG A 82 2.80 -19.66 -2.98
N MET A 83 2.54 -19.98 -4.24
CA MET A 83 3.44 -20.79 -5.08
C MET A 83 4.60 -19.99 -5.68
N HIS A 84 4.67 -18.68 -5.41
CA HIS A 84 5.65 -17.76 -5.97
C HIS A 84 6.30 -16.93 -4.85
N SER A 85 7.56 -16.53 -5.05
CA SER A 85 8.29 -15.67 -4.12
C SER A 85 7.89 -14.19 -4.27
N LYS A 86 6.59 -13.90 -4.14
CA LYS A 86 6.02 -12.55 -4.23
C LYS A 86 5.52 -12.11 -2.85
N GLY A 87 5.60 -10.81 -2.58
CA GLY A 87 4.93 -10.20 -1.43
C GLY A 87 3.53 -9.72 -1.81
N ILE A 88 2.69 -9.46 -0.81
CA ILE A 88 1.29 -9.11 -1.03
C ILE A 88 0.89 -7.84 -0.29
N LYS A 89 -0.07 -7.10 -0.86
CA LYS A 89 -0.80 -6.03 -0.21
C LYS A 89 -2.30 -6.24 -0.41
N LEU A 90 -3.03 -6.46 0.69
CA LEU A 90 -4.49 -6.62 0.66
C LEU A 90 -5.15 -5.28 0.99
N ASP A 91 -5.83 -4.67 0.03
CA ASP A 91 -6.51 -3.38 0.18
C ASP A 91 -7.99 -3.56 0.52
N PHE A 92 -8.33 -3.45 1.80
CA PHE A 92 -9.69 -3.66 2.27
C PHE A 92 -10.60 -2.49 1.92
N LYS A 93 -11.63 -2.79 1.12
CA LYS A 93 -12.70 -1.84 0.76
C LYS A 93 -13.95 -2.02 1.62
N SER A 94 -14.02 -3.08 2.42
CA SER A 94 -15.08 -3.26 3.43
C SER A 94 -14.57 -3.92 4.71
N LEU A 95 -15.06 -3.43 5.85
CA LEU A 95 -14.74 -4.01 7.18
C LEU A 95 -15.19 -5.45 7.32
N GLU A 96 -16.31 -5.81 6.69
CA GLU A 96 -16.90 -7.14 6.78
C GLU A 96 -15.99 -8.22 6.15
N ALA A 97 -15.13 -7.82 5.21
CA ALA A 97 -14.15 -8.72 4.59
C ALA A 97 -12.91 -8.94 5.46
N VAL A 98 -12.62 -8.07 6.44
CA VAL A 98 -11.35 -8.10 7.19
C VAL A 98 -11.18 -9.42 7.94
N ALA A 99 -12.07 -9.70 8.89
CA ALA A 99 -11.98 -10.90 9.73
C ALA A 99 -11.88 -12.21 8.91
N PRO A 100 -12.78 -12.51 7.94
CA PRO A 100 -12.66 -13.74 7.15
C PRO A 100 -11.38 -13.78 6.29
N SER A 101 -10.88 -12.64 5.80
CA SER A 101 -9.62 -12.59 5.05
C SER A 101 -8.40 -12.85 5.93
N LEU A 102 -8.38 -12.37 7.17
CA LEU A 102 -7.27 -12.64 8.10
C LEU A 102 -7.18 -14.12 8.46
N VAL A 103 -8.32 -14.82 8.58
CA VAL A 103 -8.36 -16.28 8.77
C VAL A 103 -7.73 -16.98 7.57
N LEU A 104 -8.09 -16.58 6.34
CA LEU A 104 -7.48 -17.14 5.13
C LEU A 104 -5.98 -16.87 5.05
N LEU A 105 -5.55 -15.67 5.46
CA LEU A 105 -4.15 -15.27 5.45
C LEU A 105 -3.31 -16.18 6.37
N ASP A 106 -3.79 -16.42 7.59
CA ASP A 106 -3.15 -17.31 8.58
C ASP A 106 -3.11 -18.78 8.09
N GLU A 107 -4.20 -19.26 7.49
CA GLU A 107 -4.27 -20.61 6.93
C GLU A 107 -3.29 -20.84 5.76
N MET A 108 -3.13 -19.83 4.90
CA MET A 108 -2.54 -20.04 3.56
C MET A 108 -1.11 -19.52 3.44
N LEU A 109 -0.74 -18.46 4.15
CA LEU A 109 0.56 -17.80 4.00
C LEU A 109 1.46 -17.97 5.23
N VAL A 110 1.71 -19.23 5.61
CA VAL A 110 2.50 -19.65 6.80
C VAL A 110 4.02 -19.41 6.68
N GLU A 111 4.51 -18.99 5.52
CA GLU A 111 5.95 -18.80 5.30
C GLU A 111 6.45 -17.60 6.12
N PRO A 112 7.41 -17.81 7.05
CA PRO A 112 7.98 -16.73 7.82
C PRO A 112 8.65 -15.70 6.89
N SER A 113 8.55 -14.42 7.23
CA SER A 113 9.26 -13.32 6.56
C SER A 113 8.78 -12.96 5.15
N ARG A 114 7.80 -13.66 4.56
CA ARG A 114 7.18 -13.17 3.32
C ARG A 114 6.52 -11.80 3.59
N PRO A 115 6.76 -10.77 2.74
CA PRO A 115 6.14 -9.47 2.94
C PRO A 115 4.63 -9.55 2.80
N VAL A 116 3.92 -9.19 3.88
CA VAL A 116 2.47 -9.11 3.93
C VAL A 116 2.08 -7.72 4.42
N TRP A 117 1.31 -7.02 3.58
CA TRP A 117 0.83 -5.67 3.83
C TRP A 117 -0.69 -5.69 3.90
N VAL A 118 -1.25 -5.05 4.92
CA VAL A 118 -2.70 -4.93 5.11
C VAL A 118 -3.08 -3.46 5.03
N ASN A 119 -3.85 -3.11 4.00
CA ASN A 119 -4.19 -1.74 3.65
C ASN A 119 -5.66 -1.41 3.94
N ALA A 120 -5.91 -0.20 4.41
CA ALA A 120 -7.22 0.42 4.38
C ALA A 120 -7.12 1.95 4.48
N ASP A 121 -8.06 2.65 3.83
CA ASP A 121 -8.32 4.05 4.08
C ASP A 121 -9.19 4.19 5.33
N ILE A 122 -8.59 4.65 6.44
CA ILE A 122 -9.26 4.75 7.74
C ILE A 122 -9.57 6.20 8.15
N LEU A 123 -9.00 7.18 7.45
CA LEU A 123 -9.22 8.60 7.74
C LEU A 123 -9.71 9.37 6.50
N PRO A 124 -10.46 10.47 6.67
CA PRO A 124 -10.76 11.37 5.57
C PRO A 124 -9.51 12.17 5.20
N GLY A 125 -9.18 12.22 3.91
CA GLY A 125 -8.03 12.94 3.38
C GLY A 125 -8.41 14.07 2.42
N PRO A 126 -7.41 14.65 1.75
CA PRO A 126 -7.65 15.78 0.86
C PRO A 126 -8.56 15.39 -0.31
N GLY A 127 -9.63 16.16 -0.49
CA GLY A 127 -10.64 15.92 -1.52
C GLY A 127 -11.49 14.66 -1.32
N GLY A 128 -11.22 13.82 -0.31
CA GLY A 128 -11.88 12.52 -0.14
C GLY A 128 -13.40 12.60 -0.17
N GLN A 129 -14.02 11.81 -1.06
CA GLN A 129 -15.48 11.77 -1.24
C GLN A 129 -16.12 10.50 -0.70
N THR A 130 -15.32 9.47 -0.44
CA THR A 130 -15.77 8.19 0.12
C THR A 130 -15.66 8.21 1.64
N THR A 131 -16.53 7.45 2.29
CA THR A 131 -16.48 7.23 3.73
C THR A 131 -15.32 6.27 4.04
N PRO A 132 -14.34 6.66 4.89
CA PRO A 132 -13.28 5.76 5.32
C PRO A 132 -13.83 4.59 6.14
N LEU A 133 -13.06 3.51 6.25
CA LEU A 133 -13.37 2.44 7.19
C LEU A 133 -13.19 2.93 8.64
N ASP A 134 -13.98 2.39 9.57
CA ASP A 134 -13.84 2.72 10.98
C ASP A 134 -12.43 2.35 11.51
N PRO A 135 -11.63 3.33 11.99
CA PRO A 135 -10.27 3.09 12.43
C PRO A 135 -10.17 2.06 13.56
N GLN A 136 -11.08 2.13 14.55
CA GLN A 136 -11.00 1.31 15.74
C GLN A 136 -11.33 -0.15 15.42
N ALA A 137 -12.37 -0.38 14.63
CA ALA A 137 -12.76 -1.71 14.17
C ALA A 137 -11.67 -2.34 13.31
N PHE A 138 -11.10 -1.59 12.34
CA PHE A 138 -10.03 -2.08 11.49
C PHE A 138 -8.78 -2.44 12.30
N LEU A 139 -8.29 -1.51 13.13
CA LEU A 139 -7.07 -1.71 13.92
C LEU A 139 -7.22 -2.82 14.96
N SER A 140 -8.40 -2.95 15.58
CA SER A 140 -8.67 -4.05 16.52
C SER A 140 -8.56 -5.42 15.87
N ALA A 141 -8.89 -5.54 14.59
CA ALA A 141 -8.74 -6.79 13.84
C ALA A 141 -7.28 -7.06 13.45
N VAL A 142 -6.60 -6.08 12.84
CA VAL A 142 -5.28 -6.30 12.21
C VAL A 142 -4.11 -6.27 13.20
N THR A 143 -4.27 -5.67 14.38
CA THR A 143 -3.19 -5.64 15.39
C THR A 143 -2.90 -6.99 16.02
N THR A 144 -3.75 -7.99 15.79
CA THR A 144 -3.52 -9.39 16.18
C THR A 144 -2.57 -10.14 15.23
N LEU A 145 -2.32 -9.58 14.04
CA LEU A 145 -1.41 -10.17 13.06
C LEU A 145 0.04 -10.16 13.54
N PRO A 146 0.89 -11.05 12.99
CA PRO A 146 2.33 -11.04 13.23
C PRO A 146 2.93 -9.63 13.16
N THR A 147 3.83 -9.32 14.09
CA THR A 147 4.36 -7.95 14.28
C THR A 147 5.27 -7.46 13.15
N ASP A 148 5.62 -8.32 12.20
CA ASP A 148 6.32 -8.04 10.95
C ASP A 148 5.36 -7.72 9.79
N THR A 149 4.04 -7.89 9.96
CA THR A 149 3.03 -7.44 8.99
C THR A 149 3.05 -5.91 8.90
N VAL A 150 3.12 -5.37 7.69
CA VAL A 150 3.08 -3.91 7.46
C VAL A 150 1.63 -3.44 7.42
N LEU A 151 1.29 -2.46 8.25
CA LEU A 151 -0.02 -1.81 8.21
C LEU A 151 0.04 -0.60 7.27
N SER A 152 -0.70 -0.65 6.17
CA SER A 152 -0.78 0.43 5.18
C SER A 152 -2.02 1.28 5.45
N LEU A 153 -1.87 2.32 6.25
CA LEU A 153 -2.99 3.09 6.82
C LEU A 153 -3.18 4.41 6.09
N GLY A 154 -4.24 4.47 5.29
CA GLY A 154 -4.47 5.54 4.33
C GLY A 154 -5.52 6.56 4.71
N TRP A 155 -5.67 7.51 3.81
CA TRP A 155 -6.78 8.45 3.80
C TRP A 155 -7.59 8.30 2.52
N THR A 156 -8.89 8.49 2.60
CA THR A 156 -9.70 8.67 1.39
C THR A 156 -9.29 9.96 0.69
N THR A 157 -9.01 9.90 -0.60
CA THR A 157 -8.50 11.04 -1.37
C THR A 157 -9.22 11.20 -2.69
N HIS A 158 -9.25 12.43 -3.20
CA HIS A 158 -9.69 12.73 -4.55
C HIS A 158 -8.80 13.80 -5.17
N TRP A 159 -8.65 13.74 -6.48
CA TRP A 159 -7.94 14.72 -7.26
C TRP A 159 -8.76 15.05 -8.51
N THR A 160 -8.80 16.34 -8.89
CA THR A 160 -9.54 16.82 -10.06
C THR A 160 -8.65 17.70 -10.94
N ALA A 161 -8.55 17.34 -12.23
CA ALA A 161 -7.77 18.08 -13.21
C ALA A 161 -8.22 19.54 -13.36
N GLY A 162 -7.26 20.45 -13.52
CA GLY A 162 -7.52 21.88 -13.71
C GLY A 162 -8.10 22.61 -12.49
N THR A 163 -8.05 21.99 -11.31
CA THR A 163 -8.48 22.61 -10.05
C THR A 163 -7.34 22.71 -9.04
N ASP A 164 -7.50 23.57 -8.03
CA ASP A 164 -6.58 23.61 -6.90
C ASP A 164 -6.88 22.42 -5.97
N ASN A 165 -5.96 21.46 -5.94
CA ASN A 165 -6.08 20.25 -5.14
C ASN A 165 -5.25 20.42 -3.86
N PRO A 166 -5.89 20.51 -2.67
CA PRO A 166 -5.15 20.65 -1.42
C PRO A 166 -4.36 19.36 -1.13
N GLY A 167 -3.19 19.53 -0.53
CA GLY A 167 -2.39 18.44 0.01
C GLY A 167 -2.88 17.95 1.38
N TYR A 168 -2.13 17.00 1.94
CA TYR A 168 -2.28 16.51 3.31
C TYR A 168 -1.97 17.62 4.30
N SER A 169 -2.97 17.99 5.12
CA SER A 169 -2.83 19.08 6.09
C SER A 169 -2.07 18.64 7.35
N TRP A 170 -1.64 19.61 8.16
CA TRP A 170 -1.05 19.35 9.47
C TRP A 170 -1.96 18.55 10.40
N ASP A 171 -3.26 18.84 10.39
CA ASP A 171 -4.23 18.14 11.22
C ASP A 171 -4.39 16.69 10.76
N MET A 172 -4.41 16.44 9.45
CA MET A 172 -4.49 15.09 8.89
C MET A 172 -3.33 14.20 9.32
N VAL A 173 -2.09 14.70 9.20
CA VAL A 173 -0.90 13.90 9.58
C VAL A 173 -0.77 13.73 11.09
N ARG A 174 -1.21 14.69 11.90
CA ARG A 174 -1.23 14.58 13.37
C ARG A 174 -2.24 13.53 13.85
N VAL A 175 -3.46 13.56 13.32
CA VAL A 175 -4.48 12.54 13.64
C VAL A 175 -3.99 11.14 13.26
N MET A 176 -3.36 11.00 12.09
CA MET A 176 -2.77 9.72 11.69
C MET A 176 -1.65 9.27 12.65
N HIS A 177 -0.77 10.20 13.06
CA HIS A 177 0.28 9.91 14.05
C HIS A 177 -0.31 9.45 15.39
N ASP A 178 -1.34 10.14 15.90
CA ASP A 178 -1.98 9.81 17.18
C ASP A 178 -2.56 8.40 17.18
N ILE A 179 -3.13 7.97 16.05
CA ILE A 179 -3.63 6.60 15.87
C ILE A 179 -2.47 5.59 15.83
N CYS A 180 -1.40 5.90 15.09
CA CYS A 180 -0.34 4.96 14.79
C CYS A 180 0.73 4.83 15.89
N GLY A 181 0.86 5.84 16.75
CA GLY A 181 1.96 5.96 17.72
C GLY A 181 2.07 4.77 18.69
N SER A 182 0.94 4.16 19.04
CA SER A 182 0.88 3.00 19.95
C SER A 182 1.04 1.64 19.26
N LEU A 183 0.99 1.59 17.92
CA LEU A 183 1.10 0.35 17.15
C LEU A 183 2.53 -0.21 17.24
N LYS A 184 2.66 -1.55 17.18
CA LYS A 184 3.95 -2.24 17.24
C LYS A 184 4.50 -2.62 15.85
N HIS A 185 3.59 -2.72 14.89
CA HIS A 185 3.83 -3.05 13.48
C HIS A 185 4.60 -1.94 12.76
N PRO A 186 5.35 -2.26 11.68
CA PRO A 186 5.70 -1.27 10.68
C PRO A 186 4.43 -0.61 10.11
N VAL A 187 4.48 0.69 9.82
CA VAL A 187 3.34 1.42 9.26
C VAL A 187 3.81 2.15 8.01
N THR A 188 3.10 1.93 6.90
CA THR A 188 3.26 2.76 5.71
C THR A 188 2.02 3.62 5.51
N PHE A 189 2.21 4.84 5.02
CA PHE A 189 1.11 5.73 4.71
C PHE A 189 0.94 5.80 3.19
N PRO A 190 -0.11 5.17 2.61
CA PRO A 190 -0.39 5.29 1.19
C PRO A 190 -0.84 6.73 0.90
N VAL A 191 -0.07 7.41 0.05
CA VAL A 191 -0.28 8.81 -0.32
C VAL A 191 -0.45 8.93 -1.82
N ARG A 192 -1.46 9.70 -2.25
CA ARG A 192 -1.73 9.94 -3.65
C ARG A 192 -0.68 10.90 -4.22
N GLY A 193 0.03 10.47 -5.26
CA GLY A 193 1.16 11.18 -5.85
C GLY A 193 0.82 12.61 -6.26
N ALA A 194 -0.34 12.82 -6.88
CA ALA A 194 -0.80 14.12 -7.37
C ALA A 194 -1.06 15.18 -6.26
N LEU A 195 -0.96 14.80 -4.98
CA LEU A 195 -1.14 15.69 -3.82
C LEU A 195 0.17 15.94 -3.05
N LEU A 196 1.29 15.35 -3.51
CA LEU A 196 2.56 15.38 -2.80
C LEU A 196 3.21 16.76 -2.80
N ALA A 197 3.07 17.52 -3.88
CA ALA A 197 3.72 18.81 -4.04
C ALA A 197 3.32 19.81 -2.93
N GLN A 198 2.09 19.72 -2.42
CA GLN A 198 1.57 20.60 -1.37
C GLN A 198 1.85 20.09 0.05
N SER A 199 2.43 18.90 0.20
CA SER A 199 2.40 18.13 1.46
C SER A 199 3.76 17.74 2.01
N PHE A 200 4.86 18.17 1.39
CA PHE A 200 6.21 17.70 1.71
C PHE A 200 6.56 17.88 3.18
N SER A 201 6.29 19.07 3.75
CA SER A 201 6.59 19.36 5.15
C SER A 201 5.79 18.48 6.12
N GLN A 202 4.52 18.24 5.83
CA GLN A 202 3.61 17.47 6.67
C GLN A 202 3.98 15.99 6.66
N LEU A 203 4.22 15.42 5.47
CA LEU A 203 4.58 14.03 5.32
C LEU A 203 6.00 13.74 5.83
N SER A 204 6.95 14.66 5.61
CA SER A 204 8.29 14.55 6.19
C SER A 204 8.26 14.58 7.72
N TRP A 205 7.46 15.47 8.31
CA TRP A 205 7.25 15.48 9.76
C TRP A 205 6.64 14.17 10.25
N LEU A 206 5.66 13.61 9.55
CA LEU A 206 5.04 12.34 9.92
C LEU A 206 6.09 11.22 9.98
N LEU A 207 6.94 11.11 8.95
CA LEU A 207 8.03 10.12 8.93
C LEU A 207 9.06 10.31 10.05
N GLN A 208 9.28 11.54 10.52
CA GLN A 208 10.21 11.80 11.62
C GLN A 208 9.70 11.28 12.97
N GLN A 209 8.41 10.98 13.11
CA GLN A 209 7.83 10.56 14.39
C GLN A 209 8.21 9.13 14.79
N SER A 210 8.63 8.30 13.84
CA SER A 210 8.98 6.90 14.10
C SER A 210 9.82 6.33 12.95
N ASP A 211 10.85 5.55 13.27
CA ASP A 211 11.65 4.79 12.31
C ASP A 211 10.84 3.69 11.60
N ARG A 212 9.75 3.23 12.23
CA ARG A 212 8.79 2.27 11.67
C ARG A 212 7.93 2.83 10.54
N TYR A 213 7.94 4.16 10.33
CA TYR A 213 7.06 4.81 9.38
C TYR A 213 7.69 4.91 7.99
N THR A 214 6.92 4.59 6.96
CA THR A 214 7.26 4.76 5.55
C THR A 214 6.10 5.42 4.79
N LEU A 215 6.35 5.85 3.56
CA LEU A 215 5.30 6.27 2.62
C LEU A 215 5.16 5.24 1.51
N THR A 216 3.95 5.10 0.98
CA THR A 216 3.70 4.40 -0.28
C THR A 216 3.01 5.35 -1.24
N VAL A 217 3.75 5.85 -2.23
CA VAL A 217 3.19 6.73 -3.25
C VAL A 217 2.44 5.91 -4.28
N TRP A 218 1.18 6.25 -4.53
CA TRP A 218 0.35 5.63 -5.55
C TRP A 218 -0.31 6.68 -6.44
N THR A 219 -0.79 6.28 -7.63
CA THR A 219 -1.47 7.20 -8.55
C THR A 219 -2.76 6.59 -9.09
N GLY A 220 -3.82 7.39 -9.16
CA GLY A 220 -5.05 7.02 -9.85
C GLY A 220 -4.90 7.08 -11.37
N GLN A 221 -5.82 6.43 -12.09
CA GLN A 221 -5.81 6.37 -13.56
C GLN A 221 -5.88 7.76 -14.24
N ASN A 222 -6.56 8.71 -13.60
CA ASN A 222 -6.79 10.06 -14.13
C ASN A 222 -5.92 11.12 -13.45
N ASP A 223 -5.04 10.72 -12.53
CA ASP A 223 -4.20 11.66 -11.80
C ASP A 223 -3.08 12.18 -12.71
N GLU A 224 -2.77 13.47 -12.61
CA GLU A 224 -1.57 14.03 -13.19
C GLU A 224 -0.45 13.98 -12.14
N LEU A 225 0.55 13.14 -12.41
CA LEU A 225 1.76 13.02 -11.59
C LEU A 225 2.99 13.10 -12.48
N THR A 226 3.90 13.98 -12.11
CA THR A 226 5.18 14.16 -12.78
C THR A 226 6.34 13.69 -11.91
N LEU A 227 7.45 13.30 -12.55
CA LEU A 227 8.66 12.90 -11.83
C LEU A 227 9.17 14.01 -10.89
N GLN A 228 9.00 15.29 -11.27
CA GLN A 228 9.45 16.44 -10.50
C GLN A 228 8.83 16.52 -9.10
N GLU A 229 7.58 16.06 -8.96
CA GLU A 229 6.86 16.06 -7.68
C GLU A 229 7.38 14.98 -6.72
N LEU A 230 8.06 13.95 -7.26
CA LEU A 230 8.66 12.86 -6.48
C LEU A 230 10.10 13.18 -6.04
N LEU A 231 10.81 14.06 -6.75
CA LEU A 231 12.23 14.33 -6.50
C LEU A 231 12.54 14.86 -5.09
N PRO A 232 11.76 15.79 -4.49
CA PRO A 232 12.04 16.25 -3.13
C PRO A 232 12.02 15.10 -2.13
N TYR A 233 11.02 14.22 -2.21
CA TYR A 233 10.90 13.04 -1.37
C TYR A 233 12.08 12.09 -1.56
N ARG A 234 12.47 11.83 -2.82
CA ARG A 234 13.62 10.96 -3.10
C ARG A 234 14.96 11.56 -2.64
N LYS A 235 15.12 12.89 -2.64
CA LYS A 235 16.38 13.55 -2.27
C LYS A 235 16.56 13.71 -0.77
N GLU A 236 15.47 14.01 -0.06
CA GLU A 236 15.53 14.43 1.35
C GLU A 236 15.14 13.32 2.33
N ILE A 237 14.46 12.27 1.86
CA ILE A 237 14.06 11.12 2.67
C ILE A 237 14.92 9.92 2.25
N ASP A 238 15.26 9.08 3.24
CA ASP A 238 15.95 7.81 3.00
C ASP A 238 15.21 6.99 1.93
N VAL A 239 15.93 6.54 0.90
CA VAL A 239 15.37 5.79 -0.24
C VAL A 239 14.72 4.47 0.16
N SER A 240 15.02 3.94 1.35
CA SER A 240 14.38 2.73 1.87
C SER A 240 13.01 3.01 2.52
N ARG A 241 12.57 4.28 2.60
CA ARG A 241 11.37 4.69 3.36
C ARG A 241 10.23 5.25 2.50
N VAL A 242 10.39 5.32 1.19
CA VAL A 242 9.35 5.78 0.26
C VAL A 242 9.19 4.75 -0.86
N TYR A 243 8.11 3.97 -0.80
CA TYR A 243 7.72 3.02 -1.83
C TYR A 243 6.91 3.70 -2.93
N TYR A 244 6.93 3.15 -4.14
CA TYR A 244 6.28 3.72 -5.31
C TYR A 244 5.44 2.68 -6.06
N ASP A 245 4.16 2.58 -5.70
CA ASP A 245 3.13 1.84 -6.44
C ASP A 245 2.67 2.68 -7.64
N LEU A 246 3.58 2.83 -8.60
CA LEU A 246 3.46 3.70 -9.77
C LEU A 246 3.70 2.91 -11.07
N PRO A 247 3.22 3.41 -12.22
CA PRO A 247 3.54 2.84 -13.52
C PRO A 247 5.05 2.65 -13.73
N ASN A 248 5.43 1.56 -14.40
CA ASN A 248 6.82 1.17 -14.58
C ASN A 248 7.69 2.26 -15.23
N SER A 249 7.14 3.09 -16.12
CA SER A 249 7.88 4.21 -16.74
C SER A 249 8.40 5.19 -15.69
N LEU A 250 7.50 5.75 -14.88
CA LEU A 250 7.85 6.70 -13.81
C LEU A 250 8.79 6.07 -12.77
N ARG A 251 8.48 4.84 -12.33
CA ARG A 251 9.28 4.14 -11.32
C ARG A 251 10.70 3.87 -11.81
N THR A 252 10.85 3.42 -13.06
CA THR A 252 12.18 3.12 -13.64
C THR A 252 13.02 4.39 -13.72
N GLU A 253 12.45 5.47 -14.24
CA GLU A 253 13.13 6.77 -14.27
C GLU A 253 13.55 7.23 -12.88
N LEU A 254 12.68 7.06 -11.87
CA LEU A 254 12.98 7.42 -10.50
C LEU A 254 14.11 6.57 -9.90
N SER A 255 14.11 5.25 -10.13
CA SER A 255 15.14 4.33 -9.63
C SER A 255 16.54 4.61 -10.20
N MET A 256 16.62 5.16 -11.42
CA MET A 256 17.88 5.54 -12.07
C MET A 256 18.47 6.84 -11.52
N ILE A 257 17.69 7.64 -10.81
CA ILE A 257 18.19 8.85 -10.16
C ILE A 257 18.91 8.42 -8.89
N SER A 258 20.24 8.37 -8.94
CA SER A 258 21.06 8.13 -7.76
C SER A 258 20.87 9.28 -6.77
N GLN A 259 21.01 8.99 -5.46
CA GLN A 259 21.24 10.03 -4.46
C GLN A 259 22.68 10.59 -4.56
N ASP A 260 23.27 10.67 -5.75
CA ASP A 260 24.52 11.38 -5.94
C ASP A 260 24.22 12.88 -6.03
N ASN A 261 24.26 13.54 -4.87
CA ASN A 261 24.84 14.86 -4.65
C ASN A 261 24.47 15.37 -3.24
N ASN A 262 25.34 15.05 -2.27
CA ASN A 262 25.86 16.02 -1.31
C ASN A 262 27.22 15.54 -0.77
#